data_AF-A0A554VNP2-F1
#
_entry.id   AF-A0A554VNP2-F1
#
_cell.length_a   1.000
_cell.length_b   1.000
_cell.length_c   1.000
_cell.angle_alpha   90.00
_cell.angle_beta   90.00
_cell.angle_gamma   90.00
#
_symmetry.space_group_name_H-M   'P 1'
#
loop_
_entity.id
_entity.type
_entity.pdbx_description
1 polymer ?
#
loop_
_entity_poly.entity_id
_entity_poly.type
_entity_poly.pdbx_seq_one_letter_code
_entity_poly.pdbx_strand_id
1 'polypeptide(L)'
;MKEIHFIGFTYTSQYYESIYILTWTLVGKLLPLIAFSYIFIKAKTIWSYALFSPIIMYIFQIIAVINEDIGSVDKIEFFYCLPVFIMYCFLLYRYKRFLIDLKAKQDYERELVKTGLEGLLNQELDRGDEE
;
A
#
# COMPACT_ATOMS: atom_id res chain seq x y z
N MET A 1 -9.44 23.24 -26.07
CA MET A 1 -10.18 22.33 -25.17
C MET A 1 -10.20 20.96 -25.81
N LYS A 2 -9.45 20.00 -25.26
CA LYS A 2 -9.38 18.64 -25.79
C LYS A 2 -10.14 17.73 -24.84
N GLU A 3 -11.31 17.28 -25.29
CA GLU A 3 -12.12 16.31 -24.56
C GLU A 3 -11.68 14.90 -24.94
N ILE A 4 -11.64 13.99 -23.96
CA ILE A 4 -11.46 12.56 -24.21
C ILE A 4 -12.64 11.85 -23.58
N HIS A 5 -13.36 11.09 -24.40
CA HIS A 5 -14.44 10.23 -23.95
C HIS A 5 -13.83 8.93 -23.45
N PHE A 6 -13.75 8.75 -22.13
CA PHE A 6 -13.38 7.48 -21.53
C PHE A 6 -14.63 6.86 -20.92
N ILE A 7 -15.18 5.86 -21.60
CA ILE A 7 -16.27 4.96 -21.13
C ILE A 7 -17.28 5.68 -20.20
N GLY A 8 -17.98 6.66 -20.77
CA GLY A 8 -19.10 7.34 -20.09
C GLY A 8 -18.77 8.57 -19.24
N PHE A 9 -17.50 8.93 -19.06
CA PHE A 9 -17.11 10.17 -18.36
C PHE A 9 -16.39 11.14 -19.32
N THR A 10 -16.90 12.36 -19.43
CA THR A 10 -16.24 13.49 -20.09
C THR A 10 -15.47 14.28 -19.03
N TYR A 11 -14.14 14.13 -19.01
CA TYR A 11 -13.28 14.92 -18.15
C TYR A 11 -12.68 16.08 -18.95
N THR A 12 -12.98 17.31 -18.55
CA THR A 12 -12.39 18.53 -19.11
C THR A 12 -11.39 19.08 -18.11
N SER A 13 -10.10 18.96 -18.40
CA SER A 13 -9.06 19.64 -17.61
C SER A 13 -9.15 21.15 -17.87
N GLN A 14 -9.36 21.93 -16.81
CA GLN A 14 -9.49 23.39 -16.92
C GLN A 14 -8.13 24.10 -16.87
N TYR A 15 -7.13 23.52 -16.21
CA TYR A 15 -5.85 24.18 -15.95
C TYR A 15 -4.67 23.58 -16.74
N TYR A 16 -4.63 22.27 -16.94
CA TYR A 16 -3.64 21.66 -17.81
C TYR A 16 -4.15 21.70 -19.26
N GLU A 17 -3.42 22.38 -20.16
CA GLU A 17 -3.76 22.53 -21.59
C GLU A 17 -4.09 21.20 -22.30
N SER A 18 -3.69 20.06 -21.73
CA SER A 18 -3.99 18.72 -22.20
C SER A 18 -4.15 17.71 -21.05
N ILE A 19 -5.20 16.88 -21.13
CA ILE A 19 -5.48 15.72 -20.24
C ILE A 19 -4.29 14.76 -20.19
N TYR A 20 -3.50 14.67 -21.26
CA TYR A 20 -2.29 13.85 -21.29
C TYR A 20 -1.26 14.30 -20.25
N ILE A 21 -1.09 15.62 -20.09
CA ILE A 21 -0.11 16.20 -19.16
C ILE A 21 -0.58 16.00 -17.72
N LEU A 22 -1.87 16.19 -17.45
CA LEU A 22 -2.50 15.87 -16.17
C LEU A 22 -2.28 14.39 -15.81
N THR A 23 -2.64 13.49 -16.72
CA THR A 23 -2.54 12.04 -16.52
C THR A 23 -1.09 11.62 -16.27
N TRP A 24 -0.15 12.11 -17.09
CA TRP A 24 1.28 11.85 -16.93
C TRP A 24 1.80 12.34 -15.56
N THR A 25 1.38 13.53 -15.14
CA THR A 25 1.77 14.13 -13.87
C THR A 25 1.20 13.37 -12.67
N LEU A 26 -0.04 12.89 -12.76
CA LEU A 26 -0.69 12.07 -11.74
C LEU A 26 -0.04 10.70 -11.64
N VAL A 27 0.19 10.01 -12.77
CA VAL A 27 0.87 8.71 -12.81
C VAL A 27 2.27 8.82 -12.21
N GLY A 28 3.01 9.89 -12.52
CA GLY A 28 4.34 10.16 -11.97
C GLY A 28 4.35 10.33 -10.43
N LYS A 29 3.24 10.71 -9.81
CA LYS A 29 3.08 10.82 -8.35
C LYS A 29 2.46 9.57 -7.71
N LEU A 30 1.61 8.87 -8.46
CA LEU A 30 0.95 7.64 -8.03
C LEU A 30 1.93 6.46 -7.98
N LEU A 31 2.85 6.37 -8.95
CA LEU A 31 3.82 5.28 -9.00
C LEU A 31 4.75 5.25 -7.76
N PRO A 32 5.35 6.38 -7.33
CA PRO A 32 6.08 6.46 -6.06
C PRO A 32 5.22 6.08 -4.85
N LEU A 33 3.96 6.54 -4.79
CA LEU A 33 3.06 6.23 -3.68
C LEU A 33 2.85 4.71 -3.52
N ILE A 34 2.63 4.00 -4.63
CA ILE A 34 2.47 2.54 -4.64
C ILE A 34 3.77 1.87 -4.20
N ALA A 35 4.92 2.31 -4.73
CA ALA A 35 6.22 1.75 -4.38
C ALA A 35 6.52 1.89 -2.88
N PHE A 36 6.33 3.08 -2.30
CA PHE A 36 6.55 3.31 -0.88
C PHE A 36 5.57 2.54 0.00
N SER A 37 4.31 2.41 -0.42
CA SER A 37 3.31 1.59 0.29
C SER A 37 3.69 0.12 0.30
N TYR A 38 4.17 -0.41 -0.82
CA TYR A 38 4.65 -1.79 -0.91
C TYR A 38 5.86 -2.04 0.01
N ILE A 39 6.82 -1.13 0.02
CA ILE A 39 8.01 -1.23 0.89
C ILE A 39 7.62 -1.09 2.36
N PHE A 40 6.67 -0.20 2.70
CA PHE A 40 6.14 -0.03 4.05
C PHE A 40 5.60 -1.34 4.62
N ILE A 41 4.85 -2.08 3.79
CA ILE A 41 4.26 -3.37 4.17
C ILE A 41 5.36 -4.41 4.49
N LYS A 42 6.44 -4.43 3.69
CA LYS A 42 7.54 -5.39 3.88
C LYS A 42 8.55 -4.99 4.95
N ALA A 43 8.60 -3.73 5.36
CA ALA A 43 9.53 -3.23 6.35
C ALA A 43 9.23 -3.77 7.75
N LYS A 44 10.24 -4.37 8.41
CA LYS A 44 10.06 -5.09 9.69
C LYS A 44 9.56 -4.21 10.83
N THR A 45 10.27 -3.16 11.26
CA THR A 45 9.85 -2.51 12.52
C THR A 45 10.22 -1.04 12.74
N ILE A 46 11.19 -0.46 12.02
CA ILE A 46 11.60 0.96 12.23
C ILE A 46 11.58 1.77 10.93
N TRP A 47 12.09 1.21 9.83
CA TRP A 47 12.01 1.83 8.51
C TRP A 47 10.57 2.05 8.01
N SER A 48 9.59 1.31 8.55
CA SER A 48 8.18 1.54 8.19
C SER A 48 7.69 2.91 8.64
N TYR A 49 8.10 3.39 9.81
CA TYR A 49 7.65 4.71 10.27
C TYR A 49 8.29 5.86 9.47
N ALA A 50 9.54 5.69 9.04
CA ALA A 50 10.21 6.65 8.16
C ALA A 50 9.52 6.78 6.78
N LEU A 51 8.95 5.68 6.27
CA LEU A 51 8.22 5.64 5.00
C LEU A 51 6.83 6.28 5.05
N PHE A 52 6.31 6.56 6.24
CA PHE A 52 5.03 7.23 6.40
C PHE A 52 5.07 8.68 5.90
N SER A 53 6.20 9.37 6.11
CA SER A 53 6.43 10.73 5.64
C SER A 53 6.33 10.88 4.11
N PRO A 54 7.08 10.11 3.29
CA PRO A 54 6.95 10.20 1.83
C PRO A 54 5.56 9.79 1.35
N ILE A 55 4.91 8.81 1.98
CA ILE A 55 3.53 8.43 1.64
C ILE A 55 2.57 9.61 1.80
N ILE A 56 2.61 10.30 2.94
CA ILE A 56 1.79 11.50 3.18
C ILE A 56 2.12 12.59 2.15
N MET A 57 3.41 12.80 1.86
CA MET A 57 3.85 13.80 0.91
C MET A 57 3.27 13.55 -0.49
N TYR A 58 3.32 12.31 -0.99
CA TYR A 58 2.77 11.99 -2.31
C TYR A 58 1.24 12.06 -2.35
N ILE A 59 0.54 11.70 -1.27
CA ILE A 59 -0.92 11.88 -1.19
C ILE A 59 -1.28 13.36 -1.28
N PHE A 60 -0.59 14.21 -0.50
CA PHE A 60 -0.78 15.66 -0.55
C PHE A 60 -0.52 16.21 -1.96
N GLN A 61 0.57 15.78 -2.60
CA GLN A 61 0.88 16.19 -3.98
C GLN A 61 -0.16 15.75 -5.01
N ILE A 62 -0.80 14.58 -4.83
CA ILE A 62 -1.87 14.12 -5.73
C ILE A 62 -3.12 14.99 -5.56
N ILE A 63 -3.51 15.27 -4.31
CA ILE A 63 -4.68 16.10 -4.03
C ILE A 63 -4.46 17.53 -4.52
N ALA A 64 -3.26 18.09 -4.31
CA ALA A 64 -2.90 19.41 -4.82
C ALA A 64 -3.02 19.50 -6.35
N VAL A 65 -2.51 18.51 -7.09
CA VAL A 65 -2.64 18.49 -8.57
C VAL A 65 -4.09 18.44 -9.03
N ILE A 66 -4.94 17.70 -8.31
CA ILE A 66 -6.38 17.60 -8.63
C ILE A 66 -7.10 18.92 -8.34
N ASN A 67 -6.83 19.55 -7.19
CA ASN A 67 -7.45 20.82 -6.81
C ASN A 67 -7.00 21.99 -7.70
N GLU A 68 -5.71 22.03 -8.06
CA GLU A 68 -5.18 22.98 -9.04
C GLU A 68 -5.91 22.88 -10.39
N ASP A 69 -6.24 21.66 -10.83
CA ASP A 69 -6.96 21.44 -12.09
C ASP A 69 -8.44 21.88 -12.03
N ILE A 70 -9.04 21.90 -10.83
CA ILE A 70 -10.43 22.35 -10.59
C ILE A 70 -10.51 23.89 -10.39
N GLY A 71 -9.37 24.60 -10.45
CA GLY A 71 -9.31 26.05 -10.33
C GLY A 71 -9.52 26.60 -8.91
N SER A 72 -9.50 25.72 -7.90
CA SER A 72 -9.67 26.08 -6.48
C SER A 72 -8.32 26.19 -5.79
N VAL A 73 -7.55 27.23 -6.13
CA VAL A 73 -6.31 27.57 -5.43
C VAL A 73 -6.66 28.38 -4.20
N ASP A 74 -6.99 27.73 -3.09
CA ASP A 74 -7.22 28.44 -1.83
C ASP A 74 -6.54 27.78 -0.62
N LYS A 75 -6.00 28.62 0.27
CA LYS A 75 -4.83 28.37 1.15
C LYS A 75 -5.01 27.33 2.27
N ILE A 76 -6.12 26.59 2.31
CA ILE A 76 -6.51 25.70 3.41
C ILE A 76 -6.52 24.21 2.98
N GLU A 77 -6.06 23.88 1.78
CA GLU A 77 -6.01 22.49 1.25
C GLU A 77 -5.39 21.46 2.21
N PHE A 78 -4.36 21.87 2.97
CA PHE A 78 -3.70 20.99 3.94
C PHE A 78 -4.67 20.44 5.00
N PHE A 79 -5.57 21.28 5.52
CA PHE A 79 -6.53 20.86 6.55
C PHE A 79 -7.61 19.93 5.98
N TYR A 80 -8.01 20.10 4.73
CA TYR A 80 -8.96 19.21 4.07
C TYR A 80 -8.34 17.85 3.68
N CYS A 81 -7.02 17.81 3.45
CA CYS A 81 -6.29 16.57 3.23
C CYS A 81 -6.12 15.74 4.52
N LEU A 82 -6.28 16.38 5.68
CA LEU A 82 -6.07 15.79 7.00
C LEU A 82 -6.85 14.47 7.23
N PRO A 83 -8.18 14.43 7.03
CA PRO A 83 -8.96 13.19 7.16
C PRO A 83 -8.54 12.09 6.17
N VAL A 84 -8.14 12.47 4.96
CA VAL A 84 -7.71 11.51 3.93
C VAL A 84 -6.43 10.81 4.33
N PHE A 85 -5.45 11.52 4.90
CA PHE A 85 -4.25 10.87 5.39
C PHE A 85 -4.55 9.94 6.56
N ILE A 86 -5.39 10.36 7.51
CA ILE A 86 -5.68 9.54 8.71
C ILE A 86 -6.29 8.21 8.25
N MET A 87 -7.27 8.29 7.35
CA MET A 87 -7.93 7.12 6.78
C MET A 87 -6.95 6.22 6.04
N TYR A 88 -6.14 6.78 5.13
CA TYR A 88 -5.19 6.01 4.33
C TYR A 88 -4.16 5.28 5.21
N CYS A 89 -3.60 6.00 6.18
CA CYS A 89 -2.62 5.50 7.10
C CYS A 89 -3.17 4.41 8.02
N PHE A 90 -4.41 4.57 8.48
CA PHE A 90 -5.13 3.54 9.24
C PHE A 90 -5.30 2.25 8.44
N LEU A 91 -5.71 2.36 7.17
CA LEU A 91 -5.88 1.22 6.27
C LEU A 91 -4.55 0.50 6.02
N LEU A 92 -3.47 1.24 5.71
CA LEU A 92 -2.14 0.67 5.52
C LEU A 92 -1.64 -0.07 6.76
N TYR A 93 -1.81 0.52 7.94
CA TYR A 93 -1.41 -0.12 9.19
C TYR A 93 -2.20 -1.40 9.46
N ARG A 94 -3.52 -1.37 9.26
CA ARG A 94 -4.37 -2.57 9.38
C ARG A 94 -3.93 -3.67 8.41
N TYR A 95 -3.68 -3.32 7.16
CA TYR A 95 -3.24 -4.27 6.15
C TYR A 95 -1.89 -4.91 6.52
N LYS A 96 -0.92 -4.12 6.99
CA LYS A 96 0.36 -4.64 7.49
C LYS A 96 0.16 -5.62 8.65
N ARG A 97 -0.67 -5.27 9.64
CA ARG A 97 -0.95 -6.13 10.80
C ARG A 97 -1.58 -7.45 10.38
N PHE A 98 -2.51 -7.41 9.44
CA PHE A 98 -3.14 -8.60 8.88
C PHE A 98 -2.12 -9.54 8.21
N LEU A 99 -1.19 -9.01 7.43
CA LEU A 99 -0.15 -9.82 6.78
C LEU A 99 0.82 -10.46 7.78
N ILE A 100 1.16 -9.75 8.86
CA ILE A 100 2.02 -10.30 9.92
C ILE A 100 1.31 -11.48 10.61
N ASP A 101 0.02 -11.33 10.89
CA ASP A 101 -0.79 -12.37 11.52
C ASP A 101 -0.91 -13.63 10.64
N LEU A 102 -1.17 -13.45 9.34
CA LEU A 102 -1.18 -14.54 8.37
C LEU A 102 0.15 -15.29 8.32
N LYS A 103 1.27 -14.55 8.34
CA LYS A 103 2.60 -15.16 8.32
C LYS A 103 2.88 -15.93 9.61
N ALA A 104 2.50 -15.39 10.76
CA ALA A 104 2.67 -16.08 12.05
C ALA A 104 1.88 -17.39 12.10
N LYS A 105 0.65 -17.41 11.59
CA LYS A 105 -0.14 -18.64 11.49
C LYS A 105 0.52 -19.69 10.60
N GLN A 106 1.03 -19.27 9.44
CA GLN A 106 1.72 -20.17 8.51
C GLN A 106 3.02 -20.74 9.12
N ASP A 107 3.78 -19.91 9.83
CA ASP A 107 5.01 -20.35 10.50
C ASP A 107 4.70 -21.37 11.62
N TYR A 108 3.61 -21.18 12.37
CA TYR A 108 3.13 -22.13 13.39
C TYR A 108 2.74 -23.50 12.80
N GLU A 109 1.98 -23.52 11.70
CA GLU A 109 1.60 -24.78 11.03
C GLU A 109 2.83 -25.55 10.52
N ARG A 110 3.86 -24.82 10.05
CA ARG A 110 5.13 -25.42 9.60
C ARG A 110 5.90 -26.07 10.75
N GLU A 111 5.88 -25.47 11.93
CA GLU A 111 6.54 -26.03 13.12
C GLU A 111 5.84 -27.30 13.61
N LEU A 112 4.50 -27.29 13.67
CA LEU A 112 3.72 -28.48 14.04
C LEU A 112 3.99 -29.68 13.12
N VAL A 113 4.05 -29.44 11.81
CA VAL A 113 4.33 -30.50 10.83
C VAL A 113 5.72 -31.10 11.04
N LYS A 114 6.74 -30.27 11.33
CA LYS A 114 8.11 -30.76 11.60
C LYS A 114 8.17 -31.61 12.86
N THR A 115 7.62 -31.12 13.96
CA THR A 115 7.61 -31.87 15.23
C THR A 115 6.84 -33.17 15.10
N GLY A 116 5.72 -33.17 14.35
CA GLY A 116 4.97 -34.39 14.05
C GLY A 116 5.77 -35.40 13.22
N LEU A 117 6.48 -34.95 12.18
CA LEU A 117 7.37 -35.78 11.35
C LEU A 117 8.53 -36.38 12.17
N GLU A 118 9.16 -35.59 13.03
CA GLU A 118 10.23 -36.05 13.92
C GLU A 118 9.72 -37.12 14.90
N GLY A 119 8.52 -36.95 15.45
CA GLY A 119 7.88 -37.96 16.30
C GLY A 119 7.61 -39.27 15.59
N LEU A 120 7.10 -39.21 14.34
CA LEU A 120 6.88 -40.41 13.51
C LEU A 120 8.20 -41.10 13.15
N LEU A 121 9.23 -40.32 12.81
CA LEU A 121 10.55 -40.88 12.47
C LEU A 121 11.15 -41.65 13.64
N ASN A 122 11.09 -41.09 14.86
CA ASN A 122 11.60 -41.76 16.05
C ASN A 122 10.83 -43.06 16.35
N GLN A 123 9.52 -43.09 16.10
CA GLN A 123 8.71 -44.29 16.28
C GLN A 123 9.08 -45.41 15.29
N GLU A 124 9.39 -45.07 14.03
CA GLU A 124 9.84 -46.06 13.04
C GLU A 124 11.27 -46.57 13.32
N LEU A 125 12.14 -45.74 13.88
CA LEU A 125 13.48 -46.16 14.30
C LEU A 125 13.43 -47.17 15.45
N ASP A 126 12.67 -46.89 16.51
CA ASP A 126 12.48 -47.82 17.62
C ASP A 126 11.88 -49.17 17.14
N ARG A 127 10.99 -49.13 16.15
CA ARG A 127 10.38 -50.34 15.58
C ARG A 127 11.35 -51.18 14.74
N GLY A 128 12.33 -50.55 14.08
CA GLY A 128 13.35 -51.23 13.29
C GLY A 128 14.47 -51.87 14.11
N ASP A 129 14.66 -51.40 15.35
CA ASP A 129 15.66 -51.95 16.29
C ASP A 129 15.13 -53.18 17.07
N GLU A 130 13.81 -53.42 17.05
CA GLU A 130 13.15 -54.57 17.70
C GLU A 130 12.98 -55.81 16.80
N GLU A 131 13.23 -55.71 15.48
CA GLU A 131 13.20 -56.83 14.50
C GLU A 131 14.60 -57.41 14.21
#